data_AF-C4GGE3-F1
#
_entry.id   AF-C4GGE3-F1
#
_cell.length_a   1.000
_cell.length_b   1.000
_cell.length_c   1.000
_cell.angle_alpha   90.00
_cell.angle_beta   90.00
_cell.angle_gamma   90.00
#
_symmetry.space_group_name_H-M   'P 1'
#
loop_
_entity.id
_entity.type
_entity.pdbx_description
1 polymer ?
#
loop_
_entity_poly.entity_id
_entity_poly.type
_entity_poly.pdbx_seq_one_letter_code
_entity_poly.pdbx_strand_id
1 'polypeptide(L)'
;MTPEQIEKERAAFEAWMDELYPTNPQTGRVGDEYSRLGTQYKWEGWQAKAAQSEWISVNDRLPELNKEVLVAWSNGSVGIARHIKDEFEPIEWDTYGSHAHITHWQPLPEPIQNSTDE
;
A
#
# COMPACT_ATOMS: atom_id res chain seq x y z
N MET A 1 7.31 4.07 0.59
CA MET A 1 6.92 4.43 -0.79
C MET A 1 8.16 4.78 -1.56
N THR A 2 8.29 4.35 -2.81
CA THR A 2 9.39 4.79 -3.69
C THR A 2 9.24 6.28 -4.03
N PRO A 3 10.30 6.99 -4.47
CA PRO A 3 10.18 8.38 -4.90
C PRO A 3 9.10 8.59 -5.97
N GLU A 4 8.96 7.66 -6.91
CA GLU A 4 7.95 7.72 -7.96
C GLU A 4 6.52 7.58 -7.40
N GLN A 5 6.34 6.70 -6.41
CA GLN A 5 5.06 6.57 -5.71
C GLN A 5 4.71 7.83 -4.92
N ILE A 6 5.70 8.44 -4.24
CA ILE A 6 5.49 9.69 -3.50
C ILE A 6 5.02 10.80 -4.44
N GLU A 7 5.64 10.95 -5.61
CA GLU A 7 5.27 12.00 -6.56
C GLU A 7 3.90 11.73 -7.21
N LYS A 8 3.55 10.46 -7.45
CA LYS A 8 2.20 10.08 -7.90
C LYS A 8 1.14 10.44 -6.86
N GLU A 9 1.37 10.11 -5.59
CA GLU A 9 0.48 10.47 -4.48
C GLU A 9 0.42 11.99 -4.27
N ARG A 10 1.53 12.70 -4.50
CA ARG A 10 1.58 14.15 -4.43
C ARG A 10 0.68 14.78 -5.48
N ALA A 11 0.75 14.32 -6.72
CA ALA A 11 -0.12 14.81 -7.79
C ALA A 11 -1.60 14.57 -7.48
N ALA A 12 -1.96 13.41 -6.92
CA ALA A 12 -3.33 13.12 -6.51
C ALA A 12 -3.79 14.02 -5.35
N PHE A 13 -2.92 14.26 -4.37
CA PHE A 13 -3.19 15.18 -3.26
C PHE A 13 -3.37 16.63 -3.73
N GLU A 14 -2.51 17.11 -4.63
CA GLU A 14 -2.59 18.48 -5.17
C GLU A 14 -3.87 18.66 -5.99
N ALA A 15 -4.25 17.70 -6.84
CA ALA A 15 -5.51 17.73 -7.56
C ALA A 15 -6.72 17.77 -6.61
N TRP A 16 -6.71 16.96 -5.55
CA TRP A 16 -7.75 16.99 -4.51
C TRP A 16 -7.80 18.35 -3.78
N MET A 17 -6.66 18.97 -3.51
CA MET A 17 -6.60 20.30 -2.90
C MET A 17 -7.11 21.40 -3.83
N ASP A 18 -6.87 21.30 -5.13
CA ASP A 18 -7.38 22.23 -6.14
C ASP A 18 -8.91 22.13 -6.27
N GLU A 19 -9.47 20.92 -6.19
CA GLU A 19 -10.93 20.71 -6.11
C GLU A 19 -11.54 21.31 -4.83
N LEU A 20 -10.83 21.18 -3.69
CA LEU A 20 -11.29 21.67 -2.40
C LEU A 20 -11.18 23.20 -2.28
N TYR A 21 -10.20 23.82 -2.94
CA TYR A 21 -9.91 25.26 -2.87
C TYR A 21 -9.76 25.90 -4.26
N PRO A 22 -10.81 25.86 -5.12
CA PRO A 22 -10.72 26.23 -6.53
C PRO A 22 -10.34 27.70 -6.79
N THR A 23 -10.53 28.58 -5.81
CA THR A 23 -10.24 30.02 -5.92
C THR A 23 -9.10 30.48 -4.99
N ASN A 24 -8.47 29.57 -4.25
CA ASN A 24 -7.41 29.91 -3.29
C ASN A 24 -6.34 28.80 -3.29
N PRO A 25 -5.40 28.83 -4.25
CA PRO A 25 -4.34 27.83 -4.34
C PRO A 25 -3.59 27.67 -3.02
N GLN A 26 -3.57 26.43 -2.51
CA GLN A 26 -2.99 26.07 -1.19
C GLN A 26 -1.68 25.28 -1.31
N THR A 27 -1.32 24.84 -2.51
CA THR A 27 -0.30 23.83 -2.82
C THR A 27 1.07 24.40 -3.16
N GLY A 28 1.29 25.71 -2.97
CA GLY A 28 2.60 26.33 -3.18
C GLY A 28 3.69 25.69 -2.32
N ARG A 29 4.87 25.44 -2.90
CA ARG A 29 5.98 24.69 -2.27
C ARG A 29 7.20 25.56 -1.96
N VAL A 30 7.99 25.15 -0.98
CA VAL A 30 9.34 25.66 -0.69
C VAL A 30 10.26 24.44 -0.58
N GLY A 31 10.98 24.13 -1.65
CA GLY A 31 11.68 22.84 -1.78
C GLY A 31 10.69 21.67 -1.87
N ASP A 32 10.84 20.68 -0.99
CA ASP A 32 10.01 19.46 -0.97
C ASP A 32 8.76 19.55 -0.11
N GLU A 33 8.61 20.64 0.65
CA GLU A 33 7.51 20.89 1.58
C GLU A 33 6.51 21.91 1.03
N TYR A 34 5.28 21.85 1.54
CA TYR A 34 4.27 22.87 1.27
C TYR A 34 4.50 24.12 2.14
N SER A 35 4.43 25.28 1.50
CA SER A 35 4.65 26.59 2.13
C SER A 35 3.67 26.90 3.28
N ARG A 36 2.48 26.28 3.27
CA ARG A 36 1.44 26.47 4.30
C ARG A 36 1.44 25.26 5.22
N LEU A 37 1.62 25.50 6.53
CA LEU A 37 1.59 24.44 7.56
C LEU A 37 0.32 23.58 7.51
N GLY A 38 -0.85 24.20 7.30
CA GLY A 38 -2.11 23.45 7.19
C GLY A 38 -2.16 22.51 5.98
N THR A 39 -1.53 22.88 4.87
CA THR A 39 -1.36 22.00 3.70
C THR A 39 -0.36 20.89 4.00
N GLN A 40 0.75 21.24 4.65
CA GLN A 40 1.79 20.29 5.03
C GLN A 40 1.25 19.18 5.95
N TYR A 41 0.47 19.51 6.99
CA TYR A 41 -0.15 18.50 7.86
C TYR A 41 -1.17 17.61 7.13
N LYS A 42 -1.93 18.17 6.17
CA LYS A 42 -2.85 17.38 5.34
C LYS A 42 -2.07 16.41 4.45
N TRP A 43 -0.92 16.85 3.91
CA TRP A 43 -0.04 16.01 3.11
C TRP A 43 0.57 14.88 3.93
N GLU A 44 1.06 15.14 5.15
CA GLU A 44 1.58 14.11 6.05
C GLU A 44 0.50 13.05 6.38
N GLY A 45 -0.74 13.48 6.66
CA GLY A 45 -1.87 12.58 6.84
C GLY A 45 -2.21 11.77 5.59
N TRP A 46 -2.15 12.39 4.41
CA TRP A 46 -2.32 11.71 3.12
C TRP A 46 -1.25 10.65 2.91
N GLN A 47 0.02 10.98 3.17
CA GLN A 47 1.14 10.04 3.05
C GLN A 47 0.99 8.86 3.99
N ALA A 48 0.54 9.08 5.23
CA ALA A 48 0.26 7.99 6.16
C ALA A 48 -0.83 7.04 5.64
N LYS A 49 -1.89 7.60 5.02
CA LYS A 49 -2.96 6.81 4.38
C LYS A 49 -2.46 6.09 3.12
N ALA A 50 -1.66 6.75 2.28
CA ALA A 50 -1.11 6.17 1.05
C ALA A 50 -0.01 5.13 1.32
N ALA A 51 0.67 5.22 2.46
CA ALA A 51 1.61 4.19 2.91
C ALA A 51 0.91 2.91 3.36
N GLN A 52 -0.38 2.97 3.71
CA GLN A 52 -1.17 1.75 3.91
C GLN A 52 -1.38 1.09 2.55
N SER A 53 -1.02 -0.18 2.46
CA SER A 53 -1.13 -0.91 1.19
C SER A 53 -2.59 -1.19 0.86
N GLU A 54 -3.01 -0.78 -0.33
CA GLU A 54 -4.29 -1.21 -0.88
C GLU A 54 -4.28 -2.72 -1.14
N TRP A 55 -5.45 -3.34 -1.06
CA TRP A 55 -5.63 -4.74 -1.46
C TRP A 55 -5.53 -4.85 -2.98
N ILE A 56 -4.63 -5.70 -3.46
CA ILE A 56 -4.35 -5.93 -4.87
C ILE A 56 -5.06 -7.21 -5.29
N SER A 57 -5.87 -7.17 -6.35
CA SER A 57 -6.49 -8.40 -6.86
C SER A 57 -5.42 -9.33 -7.44
N VAL A 58 -5.54 -10.64 -7.17
CA VAL A 58 -4.66 -11.64 -7.80
C VAL A 58 -4.78 -11.66 -9.33
N ASN A 59 -5.90 -11.19 -9.86
CA ASN A 59 -6.12 -11.05 -11.31
C ASN A 59 -5.39 -9.85 -11.91
N ASP A 60 -5.12 -8.80 -11.12
CA ASP A 60 -4.39 -7.61 -11.58
C ASP A 60 -2.88 -7.91 -11.61
N ARG A 61 -2.37 -8.47 -10.51
CA ARG A 61 -1.00 -8.99 -10.41
C ARG A 61 -0.84 -9.93 -9.23
N LEU A 62 0.12 -10.84 -9.35
CA LEU A 62 0.56 -11.70 -8.26
C LEU A 62 1.73 -11.05 -7.48
N PRO A 63 1.94 -11.42 -6.20
CA PRO A 63 3.11 -10.98 -5.45
C PRO A 63 4.40 -11.62 -5.96
N GLU A 64 5.53 -11.12 -5.48
CA GLU A 64 6.84 -11.74 -5.72
C GLU A 64 6.83 -13.20 -5.24
N LEU A 65 7.46 -14.09 -6.02
CA LEU A 65 7.60 -15.49 -5.66
C LEU A 65 8.36 -15.64 -4.33
N ASN A 66 7.91 -16.59 -3.52
CA ASN A 66 8.48 -16.94 -2.23
C ASN A 66 8.45 -15.81 -1.18
N LYS A 67 7.59 -14.80 -1.35
CA LYS A 67 7.38 -13.73 -0.37
C LYS A 67 6.07 -13.92 0.39
N GLU A 68 6.13 -13.79 1.71
CA GLU A 68 4.94 -13.81 2.56
C GLU A 68 4.17 -12.50 2.41
N VAL A 69 2.85 -12.63 2.26
CA VAL A 69 1.91 -11.52 2.09
C VAL A 69 0.65 -11.79 2.88
N LEU A 70 -0.06 -10.71 3.23
CA LEU A 70 -1.43 -10.85 3.72
C LEU A 70 -2.34 -11.18 2.53
N VAL A 71 -3.25 -12.12 2.73
CA VAL A 71 -4.19 -12.57 1.71
C VAL A 71 -5.62 -12.53 2.23
N ALA A 72 -6.56 -12.23 1.33
CA ALA A 72 -7.98 -12.32 1.56
C ALA A 72 -8.56 -13.49 0.77
N TRP A 73 -9.17 -14.45 1.46
CA TRP A 73 -9.83 -15.59 0.85
C TRP A 73 -11.25 -15.27 0.42
N SER A 74 -11.78 -16.01 -0.55
CA SER A 74 -13.13 -15.84 -1.10
C SER A 74 -14.26 -16.04 -0.08
N ASN A 75 -13.98 -16.70 1.04
CA ASN A 75 -14.89 -16.90 2.16
C ASN A 75 -14.86 -15.74 3.18
N GLY A 76 -14.07 -14.68 2.92
CA GLY A 76 -13.94 -13.50 3.77
C GLY A 76 -12.90 -13.60 4.88
N SER A 77 -12.18 -14.73 5.03
CA SER A 77 -11.07 -14.80 5.98
C SER A 77 -9.84 -14.05 5.49
N VAL A 78 -8.99 -13.62 6.43
CA VAL A 78 -7.71 -12.95 6.16
C VAL A 78 -6.60 -13.67 6.92
N GLY A 79 -5.41 -13.74 6.33
CA GLY A 79 -4.26 -14.45 6.91
C GLY A 79 -3.01 -14.30 6.05
N ILE A 80 -2.02 -15.15 6.27
CA ILE A 80 -0.73 -15.09 5.58
C ILE A 80 -0.61 -16.27 4.62
N ALA A 81 -0.13 -16.00 3.41
CA ALA A 81 0.24 -17.02 2.45
C ALA A 81 1.46 -16.57 1.64
N ARG A 82 2.05 -17.50 0.89
CA ARG A 82 3.18 -17.25 0.01
C ARG A 82 2.82 -17.62 -1.41
N HIS A 83 3.05 -16.71 -2.35
CA HIS A 83 2.94 -17.03 -3.78
C HIS A 83 4.14 -17.90 -4.16
N ILE A 84 3.88 -19.10 -4.65
CA ILE A 84 4.90 -20.10 -5.01
C ILE A 84 4.68 -20.52 -6.45
N LYS A 85 5.71 -21.15 -7.03
CA LYS A 85 5.61 -21.80 -8.33
C LYS A 85 6.28 -23.15 -8.19
N ASP A 86 5.46 -24.19 -8.05
CA ASP A 86 5.95 -25.57 -8.08
C ASP A 86 6.02 -26.03 -9.55
N GLU A 87 7.11 -26.69 -9.93
CA GLU A 87 7.29 -27.24 -11.28
C GLU A 87 6.51 -28.55 -11.48
N PHE A 88 6.12 -29.21 -10.38
CA PHE A 88 5.49 -30.52 -10.36
C PHE A 88 4.01 -30.48 -10.00
N GLU A 89 3.53 -29.42 -9.35
CA GLU A 89 2.13 -29.25 -8.99
C GLU A 89 1.56 -27.90 -9.49
N PRO A 90 0.27 -27.85 -9.90
CA PRO A 90 -0.37 -26.61 -10.34
C PRO A 90 -0.72 -25.67 -9.17
N ILE A 91 -0.02 -25.77 -8.05
CA ILE A 91 -0.27 -24.96 -6.86
C ILE A 91 0.49 -23.63 -6.99
N GLU A 92 -0.27 -22.53 -7.05
CA GLU A 92 0.29 -21.18 -7.11
C GLU A 92 0.47 -20.55 -5.70
N TRP A 93 -0.10 -21.16 -4.66
CA TRP A 93 -0.08 -20.60 -3.31
C TRP A 93 0.22 -21.66 -2.26
N ASP A 94 1.20 -21.38 -1.41
CA ASP A 94 1.44 -22.16 -0.19
C ASP A 94 0.42 -21.71 0.87
N THR A 95 -0.70 -22.42 0.92
CA THR A 95 -1.78 -22.15 1.88
C THR A 95 -1.86 -23.26 2.92
N TYR A 96 -1.74 -22.91 4.20
CA TYR A 96 -1.97 -23.84 5.30
C TYR A 96 -3.46 -24.19 5.41
N GLY A 97 -3.92 -25.20 4.64
CA GLY A 97 -5.18 -25.91 4.90
C GLY A 97 -6.50 -25.22 4.51
N SER A 98 -6.47 -24.11 3.75
CA SER A 98 -7.69 -23.48 3.22
C SER A 98 -8.08 -24.07 1.86
N HIS A 99 -9.33 -24.47 1.70
CA HIS A 99 -9.90 -24.90 0.41
C HIS A 99 -10.50 -23.71 -0.38
N ALA A 100 -10.51 -22.51 0.22
CA ALA A 100 -10.97 -21.29 -0.45
C ALA A 100 -9.83 -20.70 -1.31
N HIS A 101 -10.19 -20.09 -2.43
CA HIS A 101 -9.20 -19.41 -3.28
C HIS A 101 -8.90 -18.01 -2.75
N ILE A 102 -7.66 -17.56 -2.96
CA ILE A 102 -7.21 -16.20 -2.62
C ILE A 102 -7.73 -15.24 -3.68
N THR A 103 -8.31 -14.12 -3.25
CA THR A 103 -8.89 -13.11 -4.15
C THR A 103 -8.04 -11.85 -4.24
N HIS A 104 -7.44 -11.45 -3.12
CA HIS A 104 -6.63 -10.25 -3.01
C HIS A 104 -5.45 -10.47 -2.07
N TRP A 105 -4.40 -9.66 -2.23
CA TRP A 105 -3.23 -9.66 -1.36
C TRP A 105 -2.74 -8.23 -1.08
N GLN A 106 -1.98 -8.06 0.01
CA GLN A 106 -1.21 -6.85 0.30
C GLN A 106 0.16 -7.26 0.89
N PRO A 107 1.23 -6.49 0.68
CA PRO A 107 2.50 -6.75 1.35
C PRO A 107 2.31 -6.68 2.88
N LEU A 108 3.10 -7.47 3.61
CA LEU A 108 3.15 -7.35 5.06
C LEU A 108 3.67 -5.95 5.44
N PRO A 109 3.10 -5.30 6.47
CA PRO A 109 3.64 -4.05 6.96
C PRO A 109 5.05 -4.29 7.53
N GLU A 110 5.94 -3.32 7.32
CA GLU A 110 7.25 -3.35 7.95
C GLU A 110 7.09 -3.35 9.49
N PRO A 111 7.83 -4.21 10.21
CA PRO A 111 7.77 -4.22 11.66
C PRO A 111 8.20 -2.86 12.22
N ILE A 112 7.52 -2.41 13.27
CA ILE A 112 7.92 -1.20 13.98
C ILE A 112 9.30 -1.44 14.60
N GLN A 113 10.32 -0.71 14.15
CA GLN A 113 11.64 -0.74 14.75
C GLN A 113 11.62 0.03 16.08
N ASN A 114 11.20 -0.61 17.16
CA ASN A 114 11.43 -0.07 18.50
C ASN A 114 12.89 -0.31 18.86
N SER A 115 13.76 0.68 18.63
CA SER A 115 15.13 0.68 19.13
C SER A 115 15.15 0.91 20.64
N THR A 116 14.80 -0.11 21.40
CA THR A 116 15.07 -0.18 22.85
C THR A 116 15.26 -1.65 23.22
N ASP A 117 16.31 -2.23 22.67
CA ASP A 117 17.03 -3.30 23.36
C ASP A 117 18.37 -2.69 23.79
N GLU A 118 18.35 -2.00 24.94
CA GLU A 118 19.53 -1.74 25.78
C GLU A 118 19.49 -2.69 26.99
#